data_AF-A0A355DZN5-F1
#
_entry.id   AF-A0A355DZN5-F1
#
_cell.length_a   1.000
_cell.length_b   1.000
_cell.length_c   1.000
_cell.angle_alpha   90.00
_cell.angle_beta   90.00
_cell.angle_gamma   90.00
#
_symmetry.space_group_name_H-M   'P 1'
#
loop_
_entity.id
_entity.type
_entity.pdbx_description
1 polymer ?
#
loop_
_entity_poly.entity_id
_entity_poly.type
_entity_poly.pdbx_seq_one_letter_code
_entity_poly.pdbx_strand_id
1 'polypeptide(L)'
;MKILRICTLRNGWCDKDHVLLHAAFQLLVDFIEQEKPDTIIDWKSDPASRRAWKEICALHGWWSLQRPARRSPLDASGLKKPPMRWTKTPGSASQRLLAYDKHKYAAYDSALKKHWRLEQKWLNEDQRNLHRLIDIRQFLWT
;
A
#
# COMPACT_ATOMS: atom_id res chain seq x y z
N MET A 1 -14.40 21.39 12.60
CA MET A 1 -13.50 20.23 12.81
C MET A 1 -12.88 19.87 11.46
N LYS A 2 -11.54 19.83 11.34
CA LYS A 2 -10.89 19.35 10.11
C LYS A 2 -10.93 17.82 10.11
N ILE A 3 -11.54 17.21 9.09
CA ILE A 3 -11.66 15.75 8.95
C ILE A 3 -10.94 15.36 7.66
N LEU A 4 -10.00 14.41 7.75
CA LEU A 4 -9.37 13.80 6.58
C LEU A 4 -10.16 12.56 6.16
N ARG A 5 -10.70 12.56 4.94
CA ARG A 5 -11.44 11.43 4.40
C ARG A 5 -10.53 10.57 3.52
N ILE A 6 -10.22 9.36 3.98
CA ILE A 6 -9.39 8.42 3.23
C ILE A 6 -10.26 7.65 2.23
N CYS A 7 -10.16 7.98 0.94
CA CYS A 7 -11.01 7.37 -0.10
C CYS A 7 -10.51 6.02 -0.60
N THR A 8 -9.26 5.66 -0.26
CA THR A 8 -8.57 4.46 -0.76
C THR A 8 -8.75 3.23 0.15
N LEU A 9 -9.33 3.38 1.34
CA LEU A 9 -9.63 2.29 2.26
C LEU A 9 -11.13 1.95 2.23
N ARG A 10 -11.43 0.65 2.26
CA ARG A 10 -12.80 0.16 2.40
C ARG A 10 -13.23 0.19 3.87
N ASN A 11 -14.54 0.24 4.11
CA ASN A 11 -15.09 0.11 5.46
C ASN A 11 -14.72 -1.24 6.06
N GLY A 12 -14.27 -1.25 7.32
CA GLY A 12 -13.93 -2.46 8.06
C GLY A 12 -12.70 -2.28 8.94
N TRP A 13 -12.25 -3.40 9.50
CA TRP A 13 -10.99 -3.44 10.25
C TRP A 13 -9.80 -3.31 9.28
N CYS A 14 -8.80 -2.54 9.69
CA CYS A 14 -7.58 -2.31 8.94
C CYS A 14 -6.43 -2.07 9.93
N ASP A 15 -5.26 -2.64 9.64
CA ASP A 15 -4.06 -2.41 10.44
C ASP A 15 -3.65 -0.94 10.46
N LYS A 16 -3.11 -0.49 11.60
CA LYS A 16 -2.82 0.93 11.84
C LYS A 16 -1.67 1.46 11.01
N ASP A 17 -0.70 0.62 10.66
CA ASP A 17 0.37 0.96 9.72
C ASP A 17 -0.18 1.27 8.32
N HIS A 18 -1.15 0.47 7.86
CA HIS A 18 -1.82 0.68 6.58
C HIS A 18 -2.67 1.95 6.61
N VAL A 19 -3.41 2.20 7.70
CA VAL A 19 -4.15 3.46 7.90
C VAL A 19 -3.21 4.66 7.86
N LEU A 20 -2.05 4.59 8.52
CA LEU A 20 -1.06 5.67 8.53
C LEU A 20 -0.57 6.00 7.12
N LEU A 21 -0.18 4.98 6.34
CA LEU A 21 0.25 5.16 4.96
C LEU A 21 -0.84 5.81 4.10
N HIS A 22 -2.06 5.29 4.18
CA HIS A 22 -3.19 5.80 3.41
C HIS A 22 -3.59 7.22 3.80
N ALA A 23 -3.52 7.57 5.09
CA ALA A 23 -3.77 8.93 5.55
C ALA A 23 -2.71 9.91 5.02
N ALA A 24 -1.43 9.55 5.11
CA ALA A 24 -0.35 10.41 4.63
C ALA A 24 -0.48 10.70 3.12
N PHE A 25 -0.75 9.67 2.32
CA PHE A 25 -0.93 9.86 0.88
C PHE A 25 -2.28 10.48 0.50
N GLN A 26 -3.30 10.41 1.35
CA GLN A 26 -4.52 11.19 1.14
C GLN A 26 -4.23 12.70 1.20
N LEU A 27 -3.36 13.16 2.12
CA LEU A 27 -2.94 14.55 2.16
C LEU A 27 -2.23 14.99 0.87
N LEU A 28 -1.37 14.13 0.32
CA LEU A 28 -0.69 14.40 -0.96
C LEU A 28 -1.69 14.50 -2.13
N VAL A 29 -2.67 13.59 -2.16
CA VAL A 29 -3.73 13.59 -3.18
C VAL A 29 -4.57 14.85 -3.07
N ASP A 30 -5.02 15.22 -1.87
CA ASP A 30 -5.82 16.42 -1.64
C ASP A 30 -5.05 17.68 -2.04
N PHE A 31 -3.76 17.77 -1.68
CA PHE A 31 -2.87 18.86 -2.09
C PHE A 31 -2.80 19.00 -3.62
N ILE A 32 -2.52 17.92 -4.35
CA ILE A 32 -2.38 17.99 -5.82
C ILE A 32 -3.71 18.23 -6.51
N GLU A 33 -4.75 17.48 -6.14
CA GLU A 33 -5.98 17.40 -6.92
C GLU A 33 -7.00 18.48 -6.54
N GLN A 34 -7.03 18.88 -5.26
CA GLN A 34 -7.98 19.88 -4.76
C GLN A 34 -7.34 21.27 -4.69
N GLU A 35 -6.13 21.39 -4.15
CA GLU A 35 -5.48 22.69 -3.96
C GLU A 35 -4.76 23.21 -5.21
N LYS A 36 -4.41 22.32 -6.16
CA LYS A 36 -3.83 22.65 -7.48
C LYS A 36 -2.64 23.62 -7.38
N PRO A 37 -1.60 23.26 -6.63
CA PRO A 37 -0.46 24.13 -6.34
C PRO A 37 0.35 24.50 -7.59
N ASP A 38 0.22 23.77 -8.69
CA ASP A 38 0.84 24.07 -9.97
C ASP A 38 0.30 25.35 -10.61
N THR A 39 -0.89 25.80 -10.19
CA THR A 39 -1.53 27.02 -10.71
C THR A 39 -1.18 28.28 -9.92
N ILE A 40 -0.69 28.13 -8.68
CA ILE A 40 -0.49 29.24 -7.74
C ILE A 40 0.96 29.41 -7.27
N ILE A 41 1.78 28.34 -7.31
CA ILE A 41 3.17 28.36 -6.85
C ILE A 41 4.12 28.31 -8.05
N ASP A 42 5.08 29.23 -8.12
CA ASP A 42 6.20 29.12 -9.05
C ASP A 42 7.23 28.11 -8.55
N TRP A 43 7.01 26.84 -8.87
CA TRP A 43 7.94 25.76 -8.54
C TRP A 43 9.33 25.88 -9.20
N LYS A 44 9.52 26.80 -10.15
CA LYS A 44 10.79 27.01 -10.85
C LYS A 44 11.67 28.08 -10.20
N SER A 45 11.16 28.80 -9.20
CA SER A 45 11.83 29.89 -8.49
C SER A 45 13.22 29.52 -7.99
N ASP A 46 13.36 28.32 -7.42
CA ASP A 46 14.61 27.87 -6.83
C ASP A 46 14.85 26.36 -6.99
N PRO A 47 16.11 25.89 -6.86
CA PRO A 47 16.45 24.48 -7.03
C PRO A 47 15.77 23.53 -6.03
N ALA A 48 15.48 23.97 -4.80
CA ALA A 48 14.83 23.13 -3.80
C ALA A 48 13.35 22.91 -4.16
N SER A 49 12.63 23.98 -4.51
CA SER A 49 11.24 23.90 -4.98
C SER A 49 11.10 23.03 -6.23
N ARG A 50 12.00 23.16 -7.21
CA ARG A 50 11.98 22.28 -8.40
C ARG A 50 12.17 20.80 -8.05
N ARG A 51 13.07 20.50 -7.11
CA ARG A 51 13.30 19.11 -6.66
C ARG A 51 12.10 18.58 -5.90
N ALA A 52 11.52 19.38 -5.01
CA ALA A 52 10.33 19.01 -4.26
C ALA A 52 9.15 18.75 -5.20
N TRP A 53 8.90 19.60 -6.18
CA TRP A 53 7.80 19.41 -7.13
C TRP A 53 7.95 18.13 -7.94
N LYS A 54 9.15 17.84 -8.43
CA LYS A 54 9.43 16.58 -9.14
C LYS A 54 9.12 15.37 -8.25
N GLU A 55 9.46 15.46 -6.98
CA GLU A 55 9.25 14.40 -5.99
C GLU A 55 7.77 14.22 -5.64
N ILE A 56 7.03 15.32 -5.45
CA ILE A 56 5.57 15.37 -5.25
C ILE A 56 4.86 14.63 -6.39
N CYS A 57 5.15 15.01 -7.64
CA CYS A 57 4.56 14.38 -8.82
C CYS A 57 4.91 12.88 -8.92
N ALA A 58 6.15 12.51 -8.61
CA ALA A 58 6.58 11.12 -8.66
C ALA A 58 5.86 10.26 -7.60
N LEU A 59 5.70 10.77 -6.38
CA LEU A 59 5.00 10.09 -5.28
C LEU A 59 3.51 9.96 -5.55
N HIS A 60 2.88 10.99 -6.12
CA HIS A 60 1.48 10.94 -6.53
C HIS A 60 1.25 9.94 -7.65
N GLY A 61 2.07 9.97 -8.71
CA GLY A 61 1.99 8.99 -9.79
C GLY A 61 2.22 7.56 -9.30
N TRP A 62 3.13 7.35 -8.35
CA TRP A 62 3.29 6.05 -7.71
C TRP A 62 2.03 5.62 -6.94
N TRP A 63 1.47 6.50 -6.11
CA TRP A 63 0.31 6.20 -5.27
C TRP A 63 -0.96 5.92 -6.08
N SER A 64 -1.21 6.72 -7.11
CA SER A 64 -2.47 6.69 -7.87
C SER A 64 -2.44 5.66 -9.01
N LEU A 65 -1.27 5.32 -9.55
CA LEU A 65 -1.15 4.44 -10.72
C LEU A 65 -0.36 3.14 -10.43
N GLN A 66 0.86 3.26 -9.92
CA GLN A 66 1.76 2.10 -9.83
C GLN A 66 1.39 1.16 -8.69
N ARG A 67 1.11 1.71 -7.49
CA ARG A 67 0.76 0.94 -6.31
C ARG A 67 -0.55 0.14 -6.49
N PRO A 68 -1.65 0.69 -7.04
CA PRO A 68 -2.88 -0.07 -7.30
C PRO A 68 -2.74 -1.11 -8.43
N ALA A 69 -1.76 -0.93 -9.33
CA ALA A 69 -1.48 -1.87 -10.40
C ALA A 69 -0.76 -3.15 -9.94
N ARG A 70 -0.39 -3.26 -8.66
CA ARG A 70 0.21 -4.48 -8.09
C ARG A 70 -0.72 -5.70 -8.30
N ARG A 71 -0.12 -6.86 -8.56
CA ARG A 71 -0.83 -8.13 -8.80
C ARG A 71 -0.18 -9.26 -8.00
N SER A 72 -1.00 -10.00 -7.26
CA SER A 72 -0.52 -11.20 -6.57
C SER A 72 -0.53 -12.39 -7.52
N PRO A 73 0.50 -13.26 -7.48
CA PRO A 73 0.43 -14.58 -8.10
C PRO A 73 -0.77 -15.41 -7.62
N LEU A 74 -1.31 -15.11 -6.43
CA LEU A 74 -2.49 -15.78 -5.86
C LEU A 74 -3.82 -15.33 -6.51
N ASP A 75 -3.78 -14.25 -7.28
CA ASP A 75 -4.93 -13.72 -8.03
C ASP A 75 -5.06 -14.35 -9.43
N ALA A 76 -4.10 -15.19 -9.82
CA ALA A 76 -4.12 -15.87 -11.11
C ALA A 76 -5.38 -16.73 -11.26
N SER A 77 -6.11 -16.53 -12.36
CA SER A 77 -7.30 -17.31 -12.69
C SER A 77 -6.97 -18.79 -12.81
N GLY A 78 -7.81 -19.66 -12.23
CA GLY A 78 -7.62 -21.11 -12.30
C GLY A 78 -6.60 -21.68 -11.31
N LEU A 79 -5.99 -20.87 -10.45
CA LEU A 79 -5.13 -21.38 -9.39
C LEU A 79 -5.95 -22.18 -8.38
N LYS A 80 -5.71 -23.48 -8.31
CA LYS A 80 -6.37 -24.38 -7.35
C LYS A 80 -5.91 -24.06 -5.93
N LYS A 81 -6.78 -23.48 -5.11
CA LYS A 81 -6.49 -23.11 -3.72
C LYS A 81 -6.83 -24.27 -2.78
N PRO A 82 -5.98 -24.58 -1.78
CA PRO A 82 -6.30 -25.59 -0.78
C PRO A 82 -7.46 -25.13 0.11
N PRO A 83 -8.31 -26.06 0.59
CA PRO A 83 -9.37 -25.72 1.54
C PRO A 83 -8.77 -25.34 2.91
N MET A 84 -9.28 -24.27 3.52
CA MET A 84 -8.96 -23.93 4.91
C MET A 84 -9.71 -24.89 5.85
N ARG A 85 -8.96 -25.72 6.57
CA ARG A 85 -9.49 -26.68 7.54
C ARG A 85 -8.93 -26.37 8.92
N TRP A 86 -9.77 -26.41 9.94
CA TRP A 86 -9.39 -26.10 11.32
C TRP A 86 -9.61 -27.33 12.20
N THR A 87 -8.77 -27.49 13.23
CA THR A 87 -8.98 -28.52 14.26
C THR A 87 -8.80 -27.94 15.66
N LYS A 88 -9.55 -28.44 16.65
CA LYS A 88 -9.43 -27.99 18.03
C LYS A 88 -8.10 -28.44 18.62
N THR A 89 -7.45 -27.57 19.38
CA THR A 89 -6.28 -27.94 20.17
C THR A 89 -6.75 -28.58 21.48
N PRO A 90 -6.28 -29.79 21.84
CA PRO A 90 -6.69 -30.45 23.09
C PRO A 90 -6.44 -29.55 24.31
N GLY A 91 -7.43 -29.44 25.19
CA GLY A 91 -7.34 -28.63 26.42
C GLY A 91 -7.36 -27.11 26.19
N SER A 92 -7.64 -26.63 24.98
CA SER A 92 -7.69 -25.21 24.66
C SER A 92 -8.99 -24.85 23.93
N ALA A 93 -9.47 -23.62 24.12
CA ALA A 93 -10.55 -23.06 23.32
C ALA A 93 -10.09 -22.70 21.88
N SER A 94 -8.78 -22.72 21.62
CA SER A 94 -8.19 -22.34 20.34
C SER A 94 -8.29 -23.43 19.27
N GLN A 95 -8.36 -23.00 18.02
CA GLN A 95 -8.29 -23.85 16.85
C GLN A 95 -6.94 -23.66 16.14
N ARG A 96 -6.41 -24.71 15.53
CA ARG A 96 -5.23 -24.67 14.66
C ARG A 96 -5.62 -24.94 13.22
N LEU A 97 -5.02 -24.19 12.30
CA LEU A 97 -5.15 -24.45 10.87
C LEU A 97 -4.41 -25.74 10.51
N LEU A 98 -5.07 -26.64 9.80
CA LEU A 98 -4.46 -27.86 9.28
C LEU A 98 -3.66 -27.55 8.02
N ALA A 99 -2.45 -28.10 7.96
CA ALA A 99 -1.62 -28.01 6.77
C ALA A 99 -2.30 -28.71 5.57
N TYR A 100 -2.17 -28.11 4.39
CA TYR A 100 -2.61 -28.72 3.15
C TYR A 100 -1.51 -29.62 2.55
N ASP A 101 -1.91 -30.54 1.68
CA ASP A 101 -1.00 -31.38 0.92
C ASP A 101 -0.22 -30.56 -0.12
N LYS A 102 1.06 -30.33 0.13
CA LYS A 102 1.93 -29.53 -0.74
C LYS A 102 2.13 -30.15 -2.11
N HIS A 103 2.06 -31.47 -2.26
CA HIS A 103 2.20 -32.13 -3.55
C HIS A 103 0.95 -31.91 -4.41
N LYS A 104 -0.24 -32.04 -3.82
CA LYS A 104 -1.52 -31.79 -4.49
C LYS A 104 -1.70 -30.33 -4.91
N TYR A 105 -1.09 -29.39 -4.18
CA TYR A 105 -1.21 -27.95 -4.39
C TYR A 105 0.15 -27.27 -4.69
N ALA A 106 1.04 -27.95 -5.41
CA ALA A 106 2.40 -27.45 -5.67
C ALA A 106 2.44 -26.08 -6.38
N ALA A 107 1.51 -25.85 -7.33
CA ALA A 107 1.38 -24.56 -8.01
C ALA A 107 0.97 -23.43 -7.05
N TYR A 108 0.05 -23.71 -6.11
CA TYR A 108 -0.35 -22.77 -5.07
C TYR A 108 0.80 -22.48 -4.10
N ASP A 109 1.53 -23.51 -3.67
CA ASP A 109 2.70 -23.35 -2.78
C ASP A 109 3.78 -22.47 -3.42
N SER A 110 4.04 -22.67 -4.71
CA SER A 110 4.97 -21.84 -5.50
C SER A 110 4.48 -20.40 -5.63
N ALA A 111 3.19 -20.21 -5.91
CA ALA A 111 2.56 -18.89 -5.98
C ALA A 111 2.61 -18.17 -4.63
N LEU A 112 2.37 -18.88 -3.52
CA LEU A 112 2.41 -18.36 -2.16
C LEU A 112 3.81 -17.87 -1.78
N LYS A 113 4.85 -18.69 -2.06
CA LYS A 113 6.24 -18.28 -1.85
C LYS A 113 6.62 -17.04 -2.66
N LYS A 114 6.16 -16.97 -3.92
CA LYS A 114 6.39 -15.79 -4.77
C LYS A 114 5.65 -14.57 -4.24
N HIS A 115 4.40 -14.75 -3.78
CA HIS A 115 3.59 -13.70 -3.18
C HIS A 115 4.27 -13.10 -1.95
N TRP A 116 4.72 -13.92 -1.00
CA TRP A 116 5.42 -13.42 0.20
C TRP A 116 6.68 -12.61 -0.14
N ARG A 117 7.45 -13.03 -1.15
CA ARG A 117 8.61 -12.25 -1.61
C ARG A 117 8.19 -10.90 -2.22
N LEU A 118 7.05 -10.84 -2.89
CA LEU A 118 6.51 -9.60 -3.45
C LEU A 118 5.96 -8.70 -2.35
N GLU A 119 5.25 -9.23 -1.36
CA GLU A 119 4.76 -8.46 -0.22
C GLU A 119 5.90 -7.77 0.53
N GLN A 120 6.99 -8.48 0.80
CA GLN A 120 8.16 -7.87 1.44
C GLN A 120 8.76 -6.74 0.60
N LYS A 121 8.82 -6.88 -0.73
CA LYS A 121 9.26 -5.82 -1.63
C LYS A 121 8.31 -4.62 -1.61
N TRP A 122 7.00 -4.87 -1.61
CA TRP A 122 5.98 -3.83 -1.57
C TRP A 122 5.97 -3.09 -0.25
N LEU A 123 6.13 -3.78 0.88
CA LEU A 123 6.26 -3.17 2.20
C LEU A 123 7.48 -2.25 2.27
N ASN A 124 8.63 -2.70 1.77
CA ASN A 124 9.84 -1.88 1.71
C ASN A 124 9.67 -0.66 0.79
N GLU A 125 8.98 -0.82 -0.34
CA GLU A 125 8.65 0.31 -1.23
C GLU A 125 7.69 1.30 -0.58
N ASP A 126 6.63 0.81 0.09
CA ASP A 126 5.66 1.63 0.82
C ASP A 126 6.38 2.45 1.92
N GLN A 127 7.25 1.81 2.71
CA GLN A 127 8.06 2.48 3.74
C GLN A 127 8.96 3.56 3.14
N ARG A 128 9.69 3.23 2.06
CA ARG A 128 10.59 4.18 1.39
C ARG A 128 9.83 5.39 0.88
N ASN A 129 8.66 5.19 0.27
CA ASN A 129 7.89 6.30 -0.28
C ASN A 129 7.19 7.12 0.80
N LEU A 130 6.85 6.51 1.93
CA LEU A 130 6.40 7.26 3.11
C LEU A 130 7.51 8.17 3.67
N HIS A 131 8.75 7.68 3.78
CA HIS A 131 9.89 8.52 4.17
C HIS A 131 10.09 9.68 3.19
N ARG A 132 10.10 9.40 1.88
CA ARG A 132 10.22 10.42 0.84
C ARG A 132 9.15 11.51 0.98
N LEU A 133 7.90 11.12 1.25
CA LEU A 133 6.80 12.06 1.50
C LEU A 133 7.05 12.92 2.76
N ILE A 134 7.52 12.32 3.85
CA ILE A 134 7.85 13.03 5.08
C ILE A 134 8.96 14.07 4.83
N ASP A 135 9.97 13.73 4.02
CA ASP A 135 11.10 14.61 3.71
C ASP A 135 10.67 15.87 2.93
N ILE A 136 9.66 15.74 2.06
CA ILE A 136 9.13 16.87 1.29
C ILE A 136 7.96 17.60 1.95
N ARG A 137 7.52 17.18 3.14
CA ARG A 137 6.29 17.70 3.78
C ARG A 137 6.25 19.22 3.93
N GLN A 138 7.41 19.86 4.10
CA GLN A 138 7.54 21.31 4.25
C GLN A 138 7.17 22.09 2.98
N PHE A 139 7.01 21.41 1.84
CA PHE A 139 6.57 21.98 0.57
C PHE A 139 5.08 21.74 0.29
N LEU A 140 4.36 21.04 1.19
CA LEU A 140 2.92 20.80 1.05
C LEU A 140 2.13 21.94 1.71
N TRP A 141 2.29 23.14 1.16
CA TRP A 141 1.56 24.34 1.55
C TRP A 141 1.07 25.05 0.29
N THR A 142 -0.07 25.73 0.41
CA THR A 142 -0.66 26.61 -0.59
C THR A 142 -0.93 27.99 0.00
#